data_AF-A0A955DF34-F1
#
_entry.id   AF-A0A955DF34-F1
#
_cell.length_a   1.000
_cell.length_b   1.000
_cell.length_c   1.000
_cell.angle_alpha   90.00
_cell.angle_beta   90.00
_cell.angle_gamma   90.00
#
_symmetry.space_group_name_H-M   'P 1'
#
loop_
_entity.id
_entity.type
_entity.pdbx_description
1 polymer ?
#
loop_
_entity_poly.entity_id
_entity_poly.type
_entity_poly.pdbx_seq_one_letter_code
_entity_poly.pdbx_strand_id
1 'polypeptide(L)'
;MPATLSSLLRLEVPLIVRIADRKMKMGEVLNLAPGAIIEMPRAADEELDILANNKLIGSGRVVKVGENFGIRITAMGDVESRVAALGPSDETSADVPDEADESAESPSDG
;
A
#
# COMPACT_ATOMS: atom_id res chain seq x y z
N MET A 1 -14.16 4.17 -36.41
CA MET A 1 -13.85 5.22 -35.40
C MET A 1 -12.81 4.64 -34.45
N PRO A 2 -11.51 4.98 -34.56
CA PRO A 2 -10.49 4.42 -33.67
C PRO A 2 -10.57 5.13 -32.31
N ALA A 3 -11.45 4.64 -31.44
CA ALA A 3 -11.71 5.21 -30.12
C ALA A 3 -11.09 4.38 -28.99
N THR A 4 -9.93 3.77 -29.22
CA THR A 4 -9.42 2.76 -28.29
C THR A 4 -8.54 3.35 -27.19
N LEU A 5 -7.52 4.17 -27.49
CA LEU A 5 -6.59 4.64 -26.45
C LEU A 5 -7.08 5.88 -25.70
N SER A 6 -7.58 6.90 -26.40
CA SER A 6 -8.04 8.15 -25.77
C SER A 6 -9.22 7.95 -24.82
N SER A 7 -9.99 6.88 -25.01
CA SER A 7 -11.11 6.51 -24.14
C SER A 7 -10.63 5.88 -22.84
N LEU A 8 -9.56 5.07 -22.87
CA LEU A 8 -8.98 4.45 -21.67
C LEU A 8 -8.30 5.49 -20.77
N LEU A 9 -7.66 6.51 -21.35
CA LEU A 9 -7.00 7.58 -20.59
C LEU A 9 -7.98 8.49 -19.83
N ARG A 10 -9.29 8.38 -20.08
CA ARG A 10 -10.34 9.14 -19.37
C ARG A 10 -10.95 8.36 -18.20
N LEU A 11 -10.51 7.13 -17.96
CA LEU A 11 -10.99 6.34 -16.84
C LEU A 11 -10.50 6.94 -15.52
N GLU A 12 -11.42 7.02 -14.56
CA GLU A 12 -11.09 7.44 -13.21
C GLU A 12 -10.46 6.29 -12.44
N VAL A 13 -9.38 6.55 -11.73
CA VAL A 13 -8.62 5.57 -10.96
C VAL A 13 -8.51 6.06 -9.53
N PRO A 14 -8.75 5.21 -8.52
CA PRO A 14 -8.55 5.60 -7.12
C PRO A 14 -7.06 5.87 -6.87
N LEU A 15 -6.77 7.12 -6.51
CA LEU A 15 -5.47 7.55 -6.02
C LEU A 15 -5.52 7.63 -4.50
N ILE A 16 -4.65 6.88 -3.84
CA ILE A 16 -4.55 6.80 -2.39
C ILE A 16 -3.19 7.35 -1.98
N VAL A 17 -3.19 8.21 -0.97
CA VAL A 17 -1.96 8.77 -0.43
C VAL A 17 -1.85 8.25 0.99
N ARG A 18 -0.84 7.39 1.21
CA ARG A 18 -0.67 6.72 2.49
C ARG A 18 0.42 7.42 3.28
N ILE A 19 0.04 7.88 4.47
CA ILE A 19 0.96 8.51 5.41
C ILE A 19 1.87 7.46 6.05
N ALA A 20 1.25 6.45 6.67
CA ALA A 20 1.95 5.35 7.30
C ALA A 20 1.06 4.09 7.30
N ASP A 21 1.70 2.95 7.51
CA ASP A 21 1.05 1.66 7.74
C ASP A 21 1.66 1.03 8.99
N ARG A 22 0.87 0.26 9.74
CA ARG A 22 1.33 -0.46 10.93
C ARG A 22 0.50 -1.72 11.13
N LYS A 23 1.17 -2.87 11.23
CA LYS A 23 0.57 -4.12 11.69
C LYS A 23 0.31 -4.05 13.20
N MET A 24 -0.90 -4.38 13.62
CA MET A 24 -1.33 -4.41 15.03
C MET A 24 -2.08 -5.70 15.32
N LYS A 25 -2.11 -6.13 16.58
CA LYS A 25 -2.84 -7.35 16.96
C LYS A 25 -4.33 -7.10 16.86
N MET A 26 -5.09 -8.11 16.44
CA MET A 26 -6.55 -8.00 16.30
C MET A 26 -7.24 -7.51 17.59
N GLY A 27 -6.77 -7.95 18.77
CA GLY A 27 -7.29 -7.47 20.05
C GLY A 27 -7.04 -5.98 20.31
N GLU A 28 -5.92 -5.42 19.82
CA GLU A 28 -5.65 -3.98 19.92
C GLU A 28 -6.60 -3.18 19.03
N VAL A 29 -6.88 -3.67 17.81
CA VAL A 29 -7.83 -3.06 16.87
C VAL A 29 -9.24 -2.99 17.49
N LEU A 30 -9.68 -4.06 18.11
CA LEU A 30 -11.01 -4.13 18.74
C LEU A 30 -11.15 -3.23 19.97
N ASN A 31 -10.02 -2.87 20.61
CA ASN A 31 -9.99 -1.97 21.75
C ASN A 31 -9.84 -0.49 21.36
N LEU A 32 -9.76 -0.16 20.07
CA LEU A 32 -9.70 1.23 19.64
C LEU A 32 -11.00 1.97 19.98
N ALA A 33 -10.85 3.07 20.70
CA ALA A 33 -11.95 3.93 21.12
C ALA A 33 -11.65 5.40 20.76
N PRO A 34 -12.67 6.28 20.69
CA PRO A 34 -12.45 7.70 20.48
C PRO A 34 -11.47 8.27 21.52
N GLY A 35 -10.42 8.95 21.04
CA GLY A 35 -9.33 9.46 21.88
C GLY A 35 -8.10 8.55 21.98
N ALA A 36 -8.15 7.33 21.42
CA ALA A 36 -6.96 6.48 21.31
C ALA A 36 -5.93 7.10 20.35
N ILE A 37 -4.66 7.15 20.78
CA ILE A 37 -3.52 7.63 19.99
C ILE A 37 -2.74 6.41 19.49
N ILE A 38 -2.58 6.29 18.18
CA ILE A 38 -1.81 5.22 17.55
C ILE A 38 -0.49 5.81 17.07
N GLU A 39 0.61 5.33 17.64
CA GLU A 39 1.95 5.71 17.19
C GLU A 39 2.27 4.99 15.87
N MET A 40 2.71 5.76 14.89
CA MET A 40 3.11 5.25 13.59
C MET A 40 4.64 5.09 13.56
N PRO A 41 5.18 4.06 12.86
CA PRO A 41 6.62 3.85 12.77
C PRO A 41 7.33 4.89 11.88
N ARG A 42 6.57 5.64 11.07
CA ARG A 42 7.09 6.62 10.12
C ARG A 42 7.26 7.99 10.76
N ALA A 43 8.39 8.65 10.51
CA ALA A 43 8.61 10.01 10.96
C ALA A 43 7.67 10.99 10.22
N ALA A 44 7.22 12.04 10.90
CA ALA A 44 6.29 13.03 10.33
C ALA A 44 6.86 13.79 9.11
N ASP A 45 8.20 13.85 9.00
CA ASP A 45 8.92 14.54 7.94
C ASP A 45 9.28 13.64 6.73
N GLU A 46 8.91 12.37 6.78
CA GLU A 46 9.21 11.43 5.69
C GLU A 46 8.28 11.65 4.48
N GLU A 47 8.73 11.22 3.30
CA GLU A 47 7.91 11.29 2.10
C GLU A 47 6.72 10.34 2.19
N LEU A 48 5.55 10.77 1.75
CA LEU A 48 4.34 9.96 1.68
C LEU A 48 4.34 9.04 0.47
N ASP A 49 3.71 7.89 0.62
CA ASP A 49 3.53 6.94 -0.46
C ASP A 49 2.32 7.34 -1.31
N ILE A 50 2.49 7.35 -2.63
CA ILE A 50 1.40 7.56 -3.57
C ILE A 50 1.09 6.22 -4.22
N LEU A 51 -0.14 5.75 -4.03
CA LEU A 51 -0.64 4.50 -4.59
C LEU A 51 -1.74 4.79 -5.60
N ALA A 52 -1.72 4.10 -6.72
CA ALA A 52 -2.85 4.03 -7.65
C ALA A 52 -3.35 2.60 -7.67
N ASN A 53 -4.66 2.39 -7.49
CA ASN A 53 -5.24 1.05 -7.45
C ASN A 53 -4.49 0.11 -6.48
N ASN A 54 -4.24 0.59 -5.25
CA ASN A 54 -3.50 -0.10 -4.19
C ASN A 54 -2.04 -0.49 -4.49
N LYS A 55 -1.45 -0.05 -5.61
CA LYS A 55 -0.03 -0.30 -5.94
C LYS A 55 0.78 0.98 -5.85
N LEU A 56 1.98 0.91 -5.28
CA LEU A 56 2.89 2.04 -5.13
C LEU A 56 3.35 2.55 -6.50
N ILE A 57 3.17 3.84 -6.76
CA ILE A 57 3.58 4.48 -8.03
C ILE A 57 4.60 5.61 -7.83
N GLY A 58 4.82 6.06 -6.61
CA GLY A 58 5.78 7.12 -6.31
C GLY A 58 5.73 7.60 -4.86
N SER A 59 6.53 8.64 -4.58
CA SER A 59 6.60 9.32 -3.30
C SER A 59 6.41 10.83 -3.46
N GLY A 60 5.93 11.48 -2.40
CA GLY A 60 5.78 12.93 -2.40
C GLY A 60 5.65 13.53 -1.02
N ARG A 61 5.66 14.86 -0.94
CA ARG A 61 5.53 15.59 0.32
C ARG A 61 4.25 16.38 0.36
N VAL A 62 3.65 16.48 1.55
CA VAL A 62 2.47 17.33 1.76
C VAL A 62 2.86 18.78 1.59
N VAL A 63 2.08 19.50 0.80
CA VAL A 63 2.20 20.95 0.64
C VAL A 63 0.83 21.57 0.83
N LYS A 64 0.79 22.76 1.44
CA LYS A 64 -0.44 23.55 1.51
C LYS A 64 -0.64 24.29 0.19
N VAL A 65 -1.80 24.10 -0.44
CA VAL A 65 -2.18 24.80 -1.68
C VAL A 65 -3.42 25.62 -1.39
N GLY A 66 -3.22 26.90 -1.09
CA GLY A 66 -4.29 27.79 -0.62
C GLY A 66 -4.82 27.30 0.73
N GLU A 67 -6.08 26.85 0.74
CA GLU A 67 -6.72 26.25 1.91
C GLU A 67 -6.78 24.71 1.84
N ASN A 68 -6.32 24.13 0.73
CA ASN A 68 -6.37 22.70 0.49
C ASN A 68 -5.04 22.01 0.79
N PHE A 69 -5.11 20.71 1.05
CA PHE A 69 -3.94 19.83 1.05
C PHE A 69 -3.58 19.47 -0.40
N GLY A 70 -2.31 19.64 -0.74
CA GLY A 70 -1.73 19.19 -1.99
C GLY A 70 -0.54 18.29 -1.73
N ILE A 71 -0.10 17.59 -2.78
CA ILE A 71 1.05 16.70 -2.70
C ILE A 71 2.01 17.08 -3.80
N ARG A 72 3.24 17.40 -3.41
CA ARG A 72 4.34 17.61 -4.34
C ARG A 72 5.02 16.27 -4.55
N ILE A 73 4.92 15.76 -5.76
CA ILE A 73 5.61 14.54 -6.18
C ILE A 73 7.12 14.80 -6.10
N THR A 74 7.85 13.93 -5.39
CA THR A 74 9.32 13.97 -5.35
C THR A 74 9.89 12.93 -6.29
N ALA A 75 9.36 11.71 -6.27
CA ALA A 75 9.80 10.61 -7.12
C ALA A 75 8.60 9.87 -7.72
N MET A 76 8.77 9.39 -8.95
CA MET A 76 7.79 8.56 -9.65
C MET A 76 8.49 7.30 -10.15
N GLY A 77 7.80 6.18 -10.05
CA GLY A 77 8.21 4.94 -10.72
C GLY A 77 8.07 5.05 -12.24
N ASP A 78 8.64 4.07 -12.93
CA ASP A 78 8.63 3.99 -14.38
C ASP A 78 7.21 3.92 -14.96
N VAL A 79 7.08 4.33 -16.23
CA VAL A 79 5.79 4.30 -16.94
C VAL A 79 5.22 2.88 -16.95
N GLU A 80 6.06 1.86 -17.11
CA GLU A 80 5.67 0.46 -17.08
C GLU A 80 5.08 0.06 -15.72
N SER A 81 5.76 0.41 -14.61
CA SER A 81 5.26 0.16 -13.25
C SER A 81 3.93 0.87 -12.99
N ARG A 82 3.75 2.07 -13.53
CA ARG A 82 2.49 2.83 -13.42
C ARG A 82 1.36 2.19 -14.21
N VAL A 83 1.62 1.71 -15.42
CA VAL A 83 0.61 1.01 -16.22
C VAL A 83 0.26 -0.33 -15.60
N ALA A 84 1.25 -1.06 -15.07
CA ALA A 84 1.04 -2.29 -14.30
C ALA A 84 0.23 -2.04 -13.01
N ALA A 85 0.33 -0.84 -12.43
CA ALA A 85 -0.50 -0.46 -11.28
C ALA A 85 -2.00 -0.40 -11.64
N LEU A 86 -2.32 0.03 -12.87
CA LEU A 86 -3.70 0.15 -13.37
C LEU A 86 -4.28 -1.16 -13.88
N GLY A 87 -3.43 -2.16 -14.17
CA GLY A 87 -3.85 -3.51 -14.52
C GLY A 87 -4.36 -4.31 -13.31
N PRO A 88 -4.99 -5.48 -13.55
CA PRO A 88 -5.50 -6.32 -12.47
C PRO A 88 -4.41 -6.59 -11.44
N SER A 89 -4.76 -6.39 -10.17
CA SER A 89 -3.97 -6.80 -9.03
C SER A 89 -4.04 -8.32 -8.96
N ASP A 90 -3.01 -9.00 -9.45
CA ASP A 90 -2.73 -10.38 -9.06
C ASP A 90 -2.47 -10.40 -7.54
N GLU A 91 -3.55 -10.48 -6.77
CA GLU A 91 -3.51 -10.85 -5.36
C GLU A 91 -3.22 -12.35 -5.24
N THR A 92 -2.02 -12.77 -5.64
CA THR A 92 -1.45 -14.08 -5.31
C THR A 92 0.05 -13.98 -5.59
N SER A 93 0.89 -13.73 -4.58
CA SER A 93 2.31 -14.14 -4.48
C SER A 93 3.08 -13.39 -3.37
N ALA A 94 2.55 -13.22 -2.15
CA ALA A 94 3.38 -12.62 -1.08
C ALA A 94 3.05 -13.04 0.37
N ASP A 95 2.32 -14.13 0.58
CA ASP A 95 2.23 -14.75 1.91
C ASP A 95 2.17 -16.27 1.76
N VAL A 96 3.31 -16.85 1.35
CA VAL A 96 3.66 -18.22 1.73
C VAL A 96 4.66 -18.07 2.87
N PRO A 97 4.24 -18.09 4.14
CA PRO A 97 5.18 -18.46 5.19
C PRO A 97 5.73 -19.83 4.85
N ASP A 98 7.05 -19.85 4.69
CA ASP A 98 7.92 -20.99 4.48
C ASP A 98 7.46 -22.19 5.34
N GLU A 99 6.87 -23.20 4.71
CA GLU A 99 6.71 -24.52 5.31
C GLU A 99 8.09 -25.17 5.36
N ALA A 100 8.80 -24.93 6.46
CA ALA A 100 9.99 -25.68 6.85
C ALA A 100 9.99 -25.92 8.37
N ASP A 101 9.09 -26.79 8.82
CA ASP A 101 9.37 -27.60 10.00
C ASP A 101 8.99 -29.06 9.68
N GLU A 102 10.01 -29.80 9.26
CA GLU A 102 9.97 -31.22 8.94
C GLU A 102 9.45 -32.02 10.13
N SER A 103 8.36 -32.75 9.90
CA SER A 103 7.93 -33.84 10.78
C SER A 103 8.85 -35.05 10.60
N ALA A 104 9.69 -35.35 11.61
CA ALA A 104 10.11 -36.70 12.05
C ALA A 104 11.18 -36.52 13.15
N GLU A 105 11.10 -37.12 14.35
CA GLU A 105 11.03 -38.56 14.59
C GLU A 105 10.18 -38.94 15.82
N SER A 106 9.71 -40.19 15.75
CA SER A 106 8.73 -40.92 16.53
C SER A 106 9.00 -41.04 18.04
N PRO A 107 7.96 -41.25 18.87
CA PRO A 107 8.14 -41.66 20.27
C PRO A 107 8.69 -43.09 20.35
N SER A 108 9.85 -43.26 20.98
CA SER A 108 10.37 -44.57 21.35
C SER A 108 9.65 -45.07 22.61
N ASP A 109 8.91 -46.15 22.42
CA ASP A 109 8.37 -47.04 23.45
C ASP A 109 9.49 -47.52 24.40
N GLY A 110 9.20 -47.51 25.72
CA GLY A 110 10.08 -47.97 26.78
C GLY A 110 9.37 -48.04 28.12
#